data_AF-A0AA86M790-F1
#
_entry.id   AF-A0AA86M790-F1
#
_cell.length_a   1.000
_cell.length_b   1.000
_cell.length_c   1.000
_cell.angle_alpha   90.00
_cell.angle_beta   90.00
_cell.angle_gamma   90.00
#
_symmetry.space_group_name_H-M   'P 1'
#
loop_
_entity.id
_entity.type
_entity.pdbx_description
1 polymer ?
#
loop_
_entity_poly.entity_id
_entity_poly.type
_entity_poly.pdbx_seq_one_letter_code
_entity_poly.pdbx_strand_id
1 'polypeptide(L)'
;MTRMGRQQGLSSIVSNLRNKAPVVEAPVVEEAPPIEPVDASWPPAEPVDDVAPEAAVPDQRAPDAPPEMIEGEVISETVHQEPDEAAAEPPSAPASTELVFAGSREVLAAQRVRLLPRLPEMVHPPAEATPAEQLEHYETIISGADRNLALLQELTYREKVRYIGWAALPIREEELWNKDPERKFESFDDYCKKQLGYGADYVNKCIRALPIIDILRDVTAKELREGPVRALERVYKALGGGLDPKKHTPEEVEAGHQAGAEAVLATWERAEKAGSTSARALVQAAVQLSYLKAGTKETAELAKDPKPDPTPKEWAALWLKPLGDQLATAEPKQLATMIKESRTLLDRYEAQLKERQGAARKKK
;
A
#
# COMPACT_ATOMS: atom_id res chain seq x y z
N MET A 1 -43.61 33.90 11.31
CA MET A 1 -42.89 34.97 12.03
C MET A 1 -42.71 34.49 13.47
N THR A 2 -41.54 34.20 14.05
CA THR A 2 -40.13 34.36 13.68
C THR A 2 -39.37 33.33 14.55
N ARG A 3 -38.55 32.47 13.96
CA ARG A 3 -37.62 31.57 14.68
C ARG A 3 -36.27 32.28 14.80
N MET A 4 -35.86 32.57 16.03
CA MET A 4 -34.49 32.87 16.48
C MET A 4 -34.35 32.20 17.86
N GLY A 5 -33.27 31.57 18.30
CA GLY A 5 -31.98 31.21 17.71
C GLY A 5 -31.30 30.25 18.69
N ARG A 6 -30.44 29.36 18.21
CA ARG A 6 -29.52 28.56 19.05
C ARG A 6 -28.22 28.36 18.29
N GLN A 7 -27.30 29.30 18.45
CA GLN A 7 -25.87 29.14 18.13
C GLN A 7 -25.06 29.74 19.28
N GLN A 8 -24.99 29.04 20.41
CA GLN A 8 -23.95 29.24 21.42
C GLN A 8 -23.70 27.86 22.05
N GLY A 9 -22.59 27.22 21.70
CA GLY A 9 -22.28 25.89 22.23
C GLY A 9 -20.93 25.29 21.83
N LEU A 10 -20.19 25.86 20.88
CA LEU A 10 -18.93 25.28 20.42
C LEU A 10 -17.65 26.00 20.92
N SER A 11 -17.78 27.23 21.44
CA SER A 11 -16.61 28.00 21.90
C SER A 11 -16.09 27.59 23.30
N SER A 12 -16.89 26.89 24.11
CA SER A 12 -16.54 26.56 25.51
C SER A 12 -15.66 25.31 25.69
N ILE A 13 -15.52 24.45 24.67
CA ILE A 13 -14.81 23.17 24.81
C ILE A 13 -13.30 23.34 24.56
N VAL A 14 -12.89 24.33 23.75
CA VAL A 14 -11.49 24.54 23.36
C VAL A 14 -10.65 25.20 24.48
N SER A 15 -11.27 25.94 25.40
CA SER A 15 -10.53 26.69 26.44
C SER A 15 -10.09 25.86 27.65
N ASN A 16 -10.63 24.65 27.86
CA ASN A 16 -10.37 23.87 29.08
C ASN A 16 -9.25 22.83 28.96
N LEU A 17 -8.65 22.63 27.78
CA LEU A 17 -7.59 21.63 27.56
C LEU A 17 -6.16 22.19 27.64
N ARG A 18 -5.97 23.51 27.82
CA ARG A 18 -4.63 24.14 27.73
C ARG A 18 -3.84 24.25 29.04
N ASN A 19 -4.44 23.94 30.21
CA ASN A 19 -3.85 24.30 31.52
C ASN A 19 -3.43 23.13 32.42
N LYS A 20 -3.22 21.91 31.91
CA LYS A 20 -2.78 20.77 32.75
C LYS A 20 -1.75 19.85 32.07
N ALA A 21 -0.64 20.40 31.59
CA ALA A 21 0.54 19.60 31.26
C ALA A 21 1.64 19.85 32.31
N PRO A 22 2.18 18.80 32.99
CA PRO A 22 3.35 18.96 33.84
C PRO A 22 4.60 19.21 32.99
N VAL A 23 5.43 20.16 33.42
CA VAL A 23 6.75 20.42 32.87
C VAL A 23 7.64 19.22 33.19
N VAL A 24 8.03 18.46 32.17
CA VAL A 24 9.02 17.37 32.27
C VAL A 24 10.32 17.92 31.71
N GLU A 25 11.36 17.99 32.54
CA GLU A 25 12.72 18.36 32.13
C GLU A 25 13.26 17.31 31.14
N ALA A 26 13.75 17.78 29.99
CA ALA A 26 14.31 16.93 28.95
C ALA A 26 15.68 16.37 29.39
N PRO A 27 15.97 15.08 29.14
CA PRO A 27 17.29 14.53 29.41
C PRO A 27 18.34 15.08 28.44
N VAL A 28 19.53 15.34 28.97
CA VAL A 28 20.73 15.76 28.22
C VAL A 28 21.10 14.67 27.21
N VAL A 29 21.06 15.02 25.92
CA VAL A 29 21.47 14.14 24.82
C VAL A 29 22.98 14.30 24.62
N GLU A 30 23.71 13.21 24.83
CA GLU A 30 25.15 13.12 24.54
C GLU A 30 25.35 12.96 23.02
N GLU A 31 26.12 13.86 22.43
CA GLU A 31 26.30 14.02 20.98
C GLU A 31 27.10 12.84 20.40
N ALA A 32 26.54 12.15 19.41
CA ALA A 32 27.20 11.02 18.76
C ALA A 32 28.37 11.50 17.86
N PRO A 33 29.50 10.77 17.80
CA PRO A 33 30.65 11.18 17.01
C PRO A 33 30.39 11.16 15.50
N PRO A 34 31.06 12.01 14.72
CA PRO A 34 30.85 12.14 13.29
C PRO A 34 31.27 10.89 12.54
N ILE A 35 30.42 10.47 11.60
CA ILE A 35 30.66 9.34 10.70
C ILE A 35 31.48 9.85 9.51
N GLU A 36 32.68 9.29 9.30
CA GLU A 36 33.51 9.61 8.14
C GLU A 36 32.89 9.08 6.83
N PRO A 37 33.01 9.83 5.72
CA PRO A 37 32.44 9.43 4.44
C PRO A 37 33.20 8.24 3.84
N VAL A 38 32.46 7.19 3.48
CA VAL A 38 32.98 6.01 2.78
C VAL A 38 33.21 6.37 1.31
N ASP A 39 34.42 6.12 0.83
CA ASP A 39 34.89 6.40 -0.52
C ASP A 39 34.12 5.56 -1.56
N ALA A 40 33.42 6.24 -2.48
CA ALA A 40 32.53 5.64 -3.47
C ALA A 40 33.27 5.38 -4.79
N SER A 41 34.27 4.49 -4.77
CA SER A 41 34.88 3.98 -6.00
C SER A 41 34.23 2.67 -6.41
N TRP A 42 33.09 2.76 -7.11
CA TRP A 42 32.50 1.62 -7.82
C TRP A 42 33.10 1.55 -9.24
N PRO A 43 33.59 0.40 -9.72
CA PRO A 43 34.14 0.31 -11.07
C PRO A 43 33.04 0.39 -12.14
N PRO A 44 33.33 0.96 -13.33
CA PRO A 44 32.37 1.10 -14.40
C PRO A 44 31.98 -0.27 -14.99
N ALA A 45 30.69 -0.41 -15.33
CA ALA A 45 30.15 -1.58 -16.00
C ALA A 45 30.70 -1.70 -17.44
N GLU A 46 31.13 -2.90 -17.81
CA GLU A 46 31.56 -3.23 -19.17
C GLU A 46 30.38 -3.20 -20.15
N PRO A 47 30.58 -2.74 -21.41
CA PRO A 47 29.54 -2.72 -22.43
C PRO A 47 29.26 -4.14 -22.94
N VAL A 48 27.98 -4.47 -23.06
CA VAL A 48 27.50 -5.73 -23.66
C VAL A 48 27.28 -5.48 -25.15
N ASP A 49 27.93 -6.30 -25.99
CA ASP A 49 27.91 -6.19 -27.45
C ASP A 49 26.53 -6.45 -28.07
N ASP A 50 26.22 -5.64 -29.07
CA ASP A 50 25.04 -5.69 -29.94
C ASP A 50 24.99 -6.97 -30.79
N VAL A 51 23.84 -7.67 -30.75
CA VAL A 51 23.51 -8.73 -31.71
C VAL A 51 22.58 -8.15 -32.78
N ALA A 52 23.07 -8.12 -34.01
CA ALA A 52 22.40 -7.63 -35.22
C ALA A 52 21.16 -8.48 -35.61
N PRO A 53 20.13 -7.88 -36.25
CA PRO A 53 19.01 -8.61 -36.83
C PRO A 53 19.28 -9.03 -38.29
N GLU A 54 18.88 -10.25 -38.62
CA GLU A 54 19.00 -10.88 -39.94
C GLU A 54 17.82 -10.56 -40.88
N ALA A 55 18.14 -10.46 -42.17
CA ALA A 55 17.37 -10.05 -43.36
C ALA A 55 15.99 -10.71 -43.55
N ALA A 56 14.92 -9.99 -43.91
CA ALA A 56 14.49 -9.48 -45.24
C ALA A 56 14.04 -10.54 -46.28
N VAL A 57 12.76 -10.49 -46.68
CA VAL A 57 12.24 -10.90 -48.01
C VAL A 57 11.08 -9.95 -48.41
N PRO A 58 10.98 -9.49 -49.68
CA PRO A 58 10.04 -8.45 -50.12
C PRO A 58 8.81 -9.03 -50.85
N ASP A 59 7.74 -8.24 -50.95
CA ASP A 59 6.87 -8.31 -52.14
C ASP A 59 6.26 -6.94 -52.49
N GLN A 60 6.27 -6.63 -53.78
CA GLN A 60 5.86 -5.38 -54.41
C GLN A 60 4.53 -5.60 -55.13
N ARG A 61 3.55 -4.70 -54.95
CA ARG A 61 2.92 -3.91 -56.04
C ARG A 61 1.64 -3.19 -55.60
N ALA A 62 1.65 -1.87 -55.82
CA ALA A 62 0.50 -1.01 -56.11
C ALA A 62 0.02 -1.28 -57.58
N PRO A 63 -1.05 -0.68 -58.14
CA PRO A 63 -1.55 0.71 -57.98
C PRO A 63 -3.10 0.76 -57.77
N ASP A 64 -3.79 1.86 -57.46
CA ASP A 64 -4.00 3.08 -58.23
C ASP A 64 -4.61 4.18 -57.32
N ALA A 65 -4.15 5.41 -57.52
CA ALA A 65 -4.85 6.67 -57.21
C ALA A 65 -5.50 7.17 -58.53
N PRO A 66 -6.32 8.27 -58.62
CA PRO A 66 -6.01 9.57 -58.01
C PRO A 66 -7.30 10.41 -57.67
N PRO A 67 -7.27 11.76 -57.65
CA PRO A 67 -7.50 12.59 -56.45
C PRO A 67 -8.72 13.51 -56.61
N GLU A 68 -8.99 14.41 -55.65
CA GLU A 68 -9.76 15.68 -55.76
C GLU A 68 -10.22 16.08 -54.33
N MET A 69 -10.24 17.31 -53.82
CA MET A 69 -9.67 18.61 -54.15
C MET A 69 -9.51 19.36 -52.81
N ILE A 70 -8.47 20.20 -52.70
CA ILE A 70 -8.31 21.20 -51.64
C ILE A 70 -8.42 22.57 -52.31
N GLU A 71 -9.45 23.34 -51.95
CA GLU A 71 -9.58 24.80 -52.08
C GLU A 71 -10.52 25.24 -50.92
N GLY A 72 -10.36 26.34 -50.19
CA GLY A 72 -9.43 27.44 -50.32
C GLY A 72 -9.43 28.29 -49.06
N GLU A 73 -8.36 29.07 -49.00
CA GLU A 73 -7.93 30.07 -48.04
C GLU A 73 -8.85 31.31 -48.04
N VAL A 74 -9.17 31.87 -46.86
CA VAL A 74 -9.44 33.30 -46.71
C VAL A 74 -8.77 33.82 -45.45
N ILE A 75 -7.75 34.63 -45.71
CA ILE A 75 -7.03 35.52 -44.81
C ILE A 75 -7.88 36.78 -44.63
N SER A 76 -7.99 37.29 -43.40
CA SER A 76 -8.19 38.73 -43.18
C SER A 76 -7.62 39.13 -41.83
N GLU A 77 -6.49 39.81 -41.97
CA GLU A 77 -5.69 40.61 -41.07
C GLU A 77 -6.46 41.85 -40.60
N THR A 78 -6.39 42.20 -39.31
CA THR A 78 -6.33 43.62 -38.92
C THR A 78 -5.58 43.83 -37.61
N VAL A 79 -4.73 44.85 -37.66
CA VAL A 79 -3.63 45.26 -36.81
C VAL A 79 -4.05 46.03 -35.53
N HIS A 80 -3.20 45.86 -34.51
CA HIS A 80 -2.87 46.65 -33.31
C HIS A 80 -3.76 47.79 -32.77
N GLN A 81 -3.88 47.80 -31.43
CA GLN A 81 -3.30 48.86 -30.59
C GLN A 81 -3.02 48.37 -29.15
N GLU A 82 -1.77 48.52 -28.71
CA GLU A 82 -1.36 48.57 -27.29
C GLU A 82 -2.02 49.77 -26.58
N PRO A 83 -2.12 49.72 -25.24
CA PRO A 83 -1.20 50.58 -24.51
C PRO A 83 -0.39 49.85 -23.43
N ASP A 84 0.86 50.28 -23.43
CA ASP A 84 1.89 50.20 -22.40
C ASP A 84 1.38 50.74 -21.04
N GLU A 85 1.47 49.95 -19.96
CA GLU A 85 1.97 50.43 -18.66
C GLU A 85 2.06 49.33 -17.58
N ALA A 86 3.19 49.37 -16.88
CA ALA A 86 3.45 48.93 -15.51
C ALA A 86 3.75 47.44 -15.24
N ALA A 87 5.07 47.22 -15.06
CA ALA A 87 5.70 46.09 -14.43
C ALA A 87 5.03 45.64 -13.12
N ALA A 88 4.73 44.34 -13.03
CA ALA A 88 4.62 43.62 -11.78
C ALA A 88 5.33 42.26 -11.95
N GLU A 89 6.29 42.00 -11.07
CA GLU A 89 6.99 40.73 -10.95
C GLU A 89 6.00 39.54 -10.85
N PRO A 90 6.31 38.39 -11.45
CA PRO A 90 5.48 37.20 -11.25
C PRO A 90 5.57 36.76 -9.78
N PRO A 91 4.44 36.53 -9.07
CA PRO A 91 4.50 35.98 -7.75
C PRO A 91 5.12 34.58 -7.80
N SER A 92 6.17 34.42 -7.01
CA SER A 92 6.82 33.16 -6.67
C SER A 92 5.77 32.06 -6.51
N ALA A 93 5.93 30.97 -7.27
CA ALA A 93 5.09 29.78 -7.16
C ALA A 93 5.01 29.35 -5.68
N PRO A 94 3.82 29.03 -5.14
CA PRO A 94 3.75 28.45 -3.81
C PRO A 94 4.51 27.13 -3.85
N ALA A 95 5.60 27.08 -3.06
CA ALA A 95 6.35 25.87 -2.79
C ALA A 95 5.37 24.74 -2.46
N SER A 96 5.55 23.59 -3.09
CA SER A 96 4.88 22.35 -2.71
C SER A 96 4.99 22.18 -1.20
N THR A 97 3.88 22.39 -0.50
CA THR A 97 3.80 22.20 0.95
C THR A 97 3.98 20.72 1.20
N GLU A 98 5.20 20.29 1.51
CA GLU A 98 5.39 19.05 2.26
C GLU A 98 4.46 19.15 3.47
N LEU A 99 3.59 18.15 3.63
CA LEU A 99 2.77 17.97 4.81
C LEU A 99 3.70 17.68 6.00
N VAL A 100 4.26 18.73 6.60
CA VAL A 100 5.20 18.61 7.72
C VAL A 100 4.39 18.47 9.01
N PHE A 101 4.21 17.22 9.44
CA PHE A 101 3.81 16.88 10.81
C PHE A 101 4.89 17.35 11.80
N ALA A 102 4.75 18.57 12.33
CA ALA A 102 5.74 19.24 13.17
C ALA A 102 5.92 18.67 14.60
N GLY A 103 5.25 17.57 14.95
CA GLY A 103 5.42 16.90 16.26
C GLY A 103 5.89 15.44 16.19
N SER A 104 6.08 14.90 14.98
CA SER A 104 6.10 13.43 14.81
C SER A 104 7.32 12.90 14.04
N ARG A 105 8.09 13.72 13.32
CA ARG A 105 9.19 13.21 12.47
C ARG A 105 10.28 12.47 13.26
N GLU A 106 10.67 12.91 14.46
CA GLU A 106 11.73 12.25 15.26
C GLU A 106 11.25 10.99 16.01
N VAL A 107 10.03 11.02 16.59
CA VAL A 107 9.43 9.83 17.22
C VAL A 107 9.07 8.78 16.17
N LEU A 108 8.59 9.19 14.99
CA LEU A 108 8.30 8.30 13.86
C LEU A 108 9.58 7.81 13.18
N ALA A 109 10.66 8.60 13.11
CA ALA A 109 11.96 8.12 12.61
C ALA A 109 12.54 7.04 13.52
N ALA A 110 12.44 7.20 14.85
CA ALA A 110 12.82 6.17 15.82
C ALA A 110 11.93 4.92 15.75
N GLN A 111 10.64 5.05 15.39
CA GLN A 111 9.75 3.92 15.15
C GLN A 111 9.98 3.23 13.79
N ARG A 112 10.34 3.97 12.74
CA ARG A 112 10.66 3.43 11.40
C ARG A 112 11.79 2.41 11.43
N VAL A 113 12.82 2.66 12.25
CA VAL A 113 13.94 1.73 12.48
C VAL A 113 13.51 0.47 13.24
N ARG A 114 12.36 0.49 13.95
CA ARG A 114 11.80 -0.66 14.68
C ARG A 114 10.84 -1.53 13.86
N LEU A 115 10.34 -1.06 12.71
CA LEU A 115 9.33 -1.80 11.94
C LEU A 115 9.93 -2.85 11.01
N LEU A 116 11.19 -2.69 10.59
CA LEU A 116 11.88 -3.75 9.87
C LEU A 116 12.35 -4.80 10.89
N PRO A 117 11.89 -6.06 10.77
CA PRO A 117 12.35 -7.11 11.65
C PRO A 117 13.86 -7.26 11.50
N ARG A 118 14.61 -7.16 12.59
CA ARG A 118 15.99 -7.61 12.59
C ARG A 118 15.96 -9.13 12.45
N LEU A 119 16.55 -9.64 11.38
CA LEU A 119 16.79 -11.06 11.25
C LEU A 119 17.64 -11.50 12.45
N PRO A 120 17.26 -12.57 13.17
CA PRO A 120 18.12 -13.11 14.20
C PRO A 120 19.46 -13.44 13.56
N GLU A 121 20.53 -12.99 14.21
CA GLU A 121 21.87 -13.26 13.73
C GLU A 121 22.08 -14.78 13.74
N MET A 122 22.58 -15.32 12.62
CA MET A 122 22.80 -16.75 12.48
C MET A 122 24.06 -17.17 13.26
N VAL A 123 23.97 -17.12 14.58
CA VAL A 123 25.05 -17.53 15.47
C VAL A 123 24.89 -19.02 15.77
N HIS A 124 25.98 -19.77 15.67
CA HIS A 124 25.98 -21.16 16.10
C HIS A 124 25.84 -21.26 17.64
N PRO A 125 25.17 -22.30 18.17
CA PRO A 125 25.15 -22.52 19.60
C PRO A 125 26.58 -22.73 20.12
N PRO A 126 26.86 -22.44 21.40
CA PRO A 126 28.19 -22.65 22.00
C PRO A 126 28.67 -24.09 21.76
N ALA A 127 29.98 -24.27 21.57
CA ALA A 127 30.56 -25.59 21.31
C ALA A 127 30.29 -26.61 22.44
N GLU A 128 30.06 -26.11 23.67
CA GLU A 128 29.78 -26.90 24.87
C GLU A 128 28.29 -27.20 25.06
N ALA A 129 27.40 -26.64 24.24
CA ALA A 129 25.96 -26.85 24.36
C ALA A 129 25.59 -28.32 24.12
N THR A 130 24.74 -28.86 24.99
CA THR A 130 24.20 -30.21 24.86
C THR A 130 23.35 -30.33 23.59
N PRO A 131 23.14 -31.54 23.04
CA PRO A 131 22.29 -31.71 21.86
C PRO A 131 20.86 -31.17 22.01
N ALA A 132 20.31 -31.18 23.24
CA ALA A 132 19.00 -30.62 23.54
C ALA A 132 19.01 -29.08 23.45
N GLU A 133 20.02 -28.43 24.06
CA GLU A 133 20.19 -26.97 23.99
C GLU A 133 20.48 -26.50 22.56
N GLN A 134 21.25 -27.29 21.79
CA GLN A 134 21.47 -27.01 20.37
C GLN A 134 20.16 -27.06 19.57
N LEU A 135 19.30 -28.06 19.83
CA LEU A 135 18.01 -28.18 19.17
C LEU A 135 17.11 -26.99 19.50
N GLU A 136 16.97 -26.64 20.78
CA GLU A 136 16.18 -25.49 21.25
C GLU A 136 16.68 -24.16 20.65
N HIS A 137 18.01 -23.98 20.55
CA HIS A 137 18.63 -22.83 19.90
C HIS A 137 18.22 -22.72 18.43
N TYR A 138 18.32 -23.80 17.66
CA TYR A 138 17.93 -23.79 16.24
C TYR A 138 16.42 -23.63 16.06
N GLU A 139 15.59 -24.25 16.90
CA GLU A 139 14.13 -24.07 16.89
C GLU A 139 13.74 -22.61 17.13
N THR A 140 14.46 -21.94 18.04
CA THR A 140 14.28 -20.50 18.31
C THR A 140 14.66 -19.65 17.10
N ILE A 141 15.79 -19.92 16.44
CA ILE A 141 16.21 -19.21 15.22
C ILE A 141 15.19 -19.39 14.10
N ILE A 142 14.76 -20.64 13.84
CA ILE A 142 13.77 -20.95 12.79
C ILE A 142 12.45 -20.24 13.07
N SER A 143 11.95 -20.33 14.31
CA SER A 143 10.72 -19.64 14.71
C SER A 143 10.84 -18.12 14.57
N GLY A 144 12.02 -17.55 14.86
CA GLY A 144 12.31 -16.14 14.64
C GLY A 144 12.31 -15.76 13.16
N ALA A 145 12.92 -16.58 12.30
CA ALA A 145 12.91 -16.39 10.86
C ALA A 145 11.50 -16.45 10.27
N ASP A 146 10.67 -17.41 10.69
CA ASP A 146 9.27 -17.54 10.23
C ASP A 146 8.43 -16.31 10.60
N ARG A 147 8.57 -15.80 11.83
CA ARG A 147 7.89 -14.56 12.27
C ARG A 147 8.33 -13.35 11.44
N ASN A 148 9.63 -13.25 11.14
CA ASN A 148 10.17 -12.16 10.35
C ASN A 148 9.72 -12.22 8.89
N LEU A 149 9.65 -13.42 8.31
CA LEU A 149 9.12 -13.63 6.97
C LEU A 149 7.65 -13.21 6.90
N ALA A 150 6.83 -13.62 7.86
CA ALA A 150 5.44 -13.19 7.95
C ALA A 150 5.34 -11.66 7.99
N LEU A 151 6.13 -10.99 8.84
CA LEU A 151 6.15 -9.53 8.93
C LEU A 151 6.54 -8.85 7.61
N LEU A 152 7.56 -9.37 6.92
CA LEU A 152 7.97 -8.85 5.61
C LEU A 152 6.88 -9.03 4.55
N GLN A 153 6.16 -10.14 4.57
CA GLN A 153 5.00 -10.35 3.70
C GLN A 153 3.91 -9.31 3.96
N GLU A 154 3.61 -9.00 5.23
CA GLU A 154 2.63 -7.96 5.57
C GLU A 154 3.06 -6.56 5.11
N LEU A 155 4.33 -6.20 5.34
CA LEU A 155 4.88 -4.93 4.87
C LEU A 155 4.85 -4.82 3.35
N THR A 156 5.20 -5.91 2.66
CA THR A 156 5.20 -5.97 1.19
C THR A 156 3.79 -5.82 0.63
N TYR A 157 2.81 -6.53 1.22
CA TYR A 157 1.41 -6.42 0.81
C TYR A 157 0.90 -4.98 1.01
N ARG A 158 1.20 -4.37 2.16
CA ARG A 158 0.81 -3.00 2.46
C ARG A 158 1.39 -2.00 1.47
N GLU A 159 2.69 -2.06 1.21
CA GLU A 159 3.35 -1.18 0.24
C GLU A 159 2.79 -1.42 -1.18
N LYS A 160 2.52 -2.66 -1.57
CA LYS A 160 1.84 -2.96 -2.84
C LYS A 160 0.49 -2.24 -2.96
N VAL A 161 -0.38 -2.35 -1.95
CA VAL A 161 -1.68 -1.68 -1.95
C VAL A 161 -1.52 -0.16 -2.02
N ARG A 162 -0.54 0.39 -1.28
CA ARG A 162 -0.19 1.81 -1.30
C ARG A 162 0.25 2.28 -2.68
N TYR A 163 1.19 1.59 -3.33
CA TYR A 163 1.67 1.94 -4.67
C TYR A 163 0.55 1.89 -5.71
N ILE A 164 -0.28 0.84 -5.69
CA ILE A 164 -1.43 0.73 -6.61
C ILE A 164 -2.42 1.87 -6.35
N GLY A 165 -2.75 2.14 -5.09
CA GLY A 165 -3.66 3.23 -4.71
C GLY A 165 -3.15 4.59 -5.16
N TRP A 166 -1.88 4.89 -4.89
CA TRP A 166 -1.24 6.17 -5.25
C TRP A 166 -1.17 6.38 -6.76
N ALA A 167 -0.79 5.35 -7.53
CA ALA A 167 -0.73 5.44 -8.99
C ALA A 167 -2.13 5.53 -9.63
N ALA A 168 -3.10 4.78 -9.12
CA ALA A 168 -4.42 4.70 -9.72
C ALA A 168 -5.35 5.87 -9.34
N LEU A 169 -5.12 6.55 -8.21
CA LEU A 169 -5.93 7.69 -7.75
C LEU A 169 -6.02 8.82 -8.79
N PRO A 170 -4.91 9.45 -9.24
CA PRO A 170 -4.97 10.53 -10.22
C PRO A 170 -5.52 10.04 -11.56
N ILE A 171 -5.17 8.80 -11.97
CA ILE A 171 -5.73 8.18 -13.17
C ILE A 171 -7.26 8.17 -13.08
N ARG A 172 -7.81 7.71 -11.95
CA ARG A 172 -9.25 7.60 -11.71
C ARG A 172 -9.95 8.95 -11.58
N GLU A 173 -9.37 9.92 -10.88
CA GLU A 173 -10.02 11.20 -10.60
C GLU A 173 -10.00 12.16 -11.78
N GLU A 174 -8.94 12.10 -12.59
CA GLU A 174 -8.78 12.96 -13.75
C GLU A 174 -9.22 12.28 -15.06
N GLU A 175 -9.78 11.08 -15.00
CA GLU A 175 -10.21 10.37 -16.21
C GLU A 175 -9.07 10.04 -17.19
N LEU A 176 -7.83 9.90 -16.71
CA LEU A 176 -6.66 9.76 -17.60
C LEU A 176 -6.72 8.53 -18.51
N TRP A 177 -7.42 7.47 -18.10
CA TRP A 177 -7.56 6.25 -18.90
C TRP A 177 -8.31 6.45 -20.23
N ASN A 178 -9.10 7.52 -20.38
CA ASN A 178 -9.86 7.79 -21.60
C ASN A 178 -9.32 8.98 -22.41
N LYS A 179 -8.30 9.68 -21.90
CA LYS A 179 -7.77 10.92 -22.49
C LYS A 179 -6.70 10.69 -23.55
N ASP A 180 -5.98 9.56 -23.51
CA ASP A 180 -4.96 9.23 -24.52
C ASP A 180 -5.65 8.83 -25.85
N PRO A 181 -5.43 9.57 -26.96
CA PRO A 181 -6.05 9.26 -28.25
C PRO A 181 -5.63 7.91 -28.83
N GLU A 182 -4.41 7.46 -28.55
CA GLU A 182 -3.81 6.25 -29.12
C GLU A 182 -4.08 5.01 -28.27
N ARG A 183 -4.28 5.21 -26.97
CA ARG A 183 -4.52 4.14 -25.98
C ARG A 183 -5.86 4.31 -25.29
N LYS A 184 -6.92 4.58 -26.06
CA LYS A 184 -8.26 4.72 -25.49
C LYS A 184 -8.73 3.41 -24.85
N PHE A 185 -8.88 3.44 -23.52
CA PHE A 185 -9.57 2.38 -22.79
C PHE A 185 -11.05 2.72 -22.69
N GLU A 186 -11.92 1.75 -22.96
CA GLU A 186 -13.38 1.96 -22.94
C GLU A 186 -13.92 2.28 -21.55
N SER A 187 -13.23 1.80 -20.52
CA SER A 187 -13.58 2.02 -19.12
C SER A 187 -12.35 1.96 -18.23
N PHE A 188 -12.48 2.44 -16.99
CA PHE A 188 -11.45 2.31 -15.98
C PHE A 188 -11.13 0.83 -15.65
N ASP A 189 -12.13 -0.07 -15.73
CA ASP A 189 -11.93 -1.51 -15.53
C ASP A 189 -11.11 -2.14 -16.66
N ASP A 190 -11.36 -1.73 -17.91
CA ASP A 190 -10.58 -2.17 -19.07
C ASP A 190 -9.11 -1.74 -18.94
N TYR A 191 -8.88 -0.49 -18.54
CA TYR A 191 -7.54 0.01 -18.22
C TYR A 191 -6.86 -0.82 -17.12
N CYS A 192 -7.53 -1.01 -15.99
CA CYS A 192 -6.96 -1.75 -14.86
C CYS A 192 -6.59 -3.19 -15.26
N LYS A 193 -7.44 -3.86 -16.03
CA LYS A 193 -7.20 -5.23 -16.48
C LYS A 193 -6.03 -5.31 -17.45
N LYS A 194 -5.99 -4.44 -18.46
CA LYS A 194 -4.96 -4.46 -19.51
C LYS A 194 -3.60 -3.96 -19.04
N GLN A 195 -3.56 -2.92 -18.22
CA GLN A 195 -2.30 -2.27 -17.82
C GLN A 195 -1.78 -2.75 -16.46
N LEU A 196 -2.68 -3.05 -15.51
CA LEU A 196 -2.28 -3.42 -14.16
C LEU A 196 -2.47 -4.91 -13.85
N GLY A 197 -3.22 -5.64 -14.68
CA GLY A 197 -3.57 -7.04 -14.42
C GLY A 197 -4.61 -7.23 -13.31
N TYR A 198 -5.34 -6.17 -12.93
CA TYR A 198 -6.33 -6.19 -11.85
C TYR A 198 -7.69 -5.67 -12.32
N GLY A 199 -8.78 -6.11 -11.71
CA GLY A 199 -10.09 -5.48 -11.94
C GLY A 199 -10.24 -4.14 -11.22
N ALA A 200 -11.11 -3.25 -11.73
CA ALA A 200 -11.40 -1.96 -11.13
C ALA A 200 -11.86 -2.07 -9.67
N ASP A 201 -12.57 -3.13 -9.29
CA ASP A 201 -13.02 -3.33 -7.91
C ASP A 201 -11.86 -3.42 -6.93
N TYR A 202 -10.80 -4.16 -7.28
CA TYR A 202 -9.60 -4.28 -6.46
C TYR A 202 -8.84 -2.96 -6.39
N VAL A 203 -8.67 -2.29 -7.53
CA VAL A 203 -7.97 -0.99 -7.60
C VAL A 203 -8.72 0.07 -6.79
N ASN A 204 -10.05 0.11 -6.88
CA ASN A 204 -10.88 1.00 -6.07
C ASN A 204 -10.78 0.70 -4.56
N LYS A 205 -10.59 -0.56 -4.15
CA LYS A 205 -10.28 -0.89 -2.75
C LYS A 205 -8.92 -0.33 -2.35
N CYS A 206 -7.90 -0.43 -3.20
CA CYS A 206 -6.57 0.13 -2.92
C CYS A 206 -6.62 1.65 -2.78
N ILE A 207 -7.35 2.34 -3.68
CA ILE A 207 -7.56 3.80 -3.61
C ILE A 207 -8.23 4.20 -2.29
N ARG A 208 -9.28 3.49 -1.87
CA ARG A 208 -9.97 3.77 -0.59
C ARG A 208 -9.10 3.47 0.63
N ALA A 209 -8.23 2.47 0.52
CA ALA A 209 -7.33 2.05 1.60
C ALA A 209 -6.14 3.02 1.79
N LEU A 210 -5.74 3.73 0.73
CA LEU A 210 -4.57 4.60 0.69
C LEU A 210 -4.44 5.53 1.92
N PRO A 211 -5.42 6.38 2.26
CA PRO A 211 -5.27 7.30 3.40
C PRO A 211 -5.08 6.54 4.72
N ILE A 212 -5.79 5.43 4.91
CA ILE A 212 -5.68 4.62 6.13
C ILE A 212 -4.30 3.96 6.23
N ILE A 213 -3.78 3.44 5.12
CA ILE A 213 -2.45 2.84 5.06
C ILE A 213 -1.38 3.89 5.34
N ASP A 214 -1.49 5.10 4.78
CA ASP A 214 -0.54 6.18 5.04
C ASP A 214 -0.55 6.62 6.51
N ILE A 215 -1.74 6.79 7.11
CA ILE A 215 -1.89 7.16 8.53
C ILE A 215 -1.25 6.10 9.45
N LEU A 216 -1.48 4.81 9.16
CA LEU A 216 -1.04 3.71 10.02
C LEU A 216 0.34 3.15 9.65
N ARG A 217 1.00 3.69 8.62
CA ARG A 217 2.25 3.17 8.05
C ARG A 217 3.34 2.99 9.10
N ASP A 218 3.48 3.98 9.96
CA ASP A 218 4.52 4.04 10.99
C ASP A 218 4.03 3.57 12.36
N VAL A 219 2.75 3.20 12.49
CA VAL A 219 2.09 2.83 13.75
C VAL A 219 2.04 1.31 13.94
N THR A 220 1.79 0.57 12.86
CA THR A 220 1.63 -0.88 12.89
C THR A 220 2.40 -1.53 11.76
N ALA A 221 2.86 -2.75 11.97
CA ALA A 221 3.41 -3.60 10.90
C ALA A 221 2.43 -4.73 10.49
N LYS A 222 1.25 -4.80 11.11
CA LYS A 222 0.21 -5.78 10.79
C LYS A 222 -0.40 -5.51 9.40
N GLU A 223 -0.83 -6.58 8.73
CA GLU A 223 -1.68 -6.46 7.55
C GLU A 223 -2.91 -5.62 7.85
N LEU A 224 -3.17 -4.63 7.01
CA LEU A 224 -4.45 -3.94 6.99
C LEU A 224 -5.36 -4.64 5.98
N ARG A 225 -5.95 -5.76 6.41
CA ARG A 225 -6.96 -6.49 5.62
C ARG A 225 -8.17 -5.60 5.30
N GLU A 226 -8.95 -5.99 4.28
CA GLU A 226 -10.11 -5.23 3.79
C GLU A 226 -11.10 -4.87 4.90
N GLY A 227 -11.40 -5.78 5.82
CA GLY A 227 -12.34 -5.56 6.93
C GLY A 227 -11.91 -4.39 7.84
N PRO A 228 -10.74 -4.49 8.50
CA PRO A 228 -10.16 -3.40 9.29
C PRO A 228 -10.07 -2.06 8.54
N VAL A 229 -9.58 -2.08 7.29
CA VAL A 229 -9.48 -0.86 6.46
C VAL A 229 -10.85 -0.23 6.26
N ARG A 230 -11.86 -1.02 5.90
CA ARG A 230 -13.22 -0.52 5.68
C ARG A 230 -13.85 0.07 6.94
N ALA A 231 -13.56 -0.50 8.11
CA ALA A 231 -14.00 0.06 9.38
C ALA A 231 -13.38 1.44 9.63
N LEU A 232 -12.06 1.56 9.42
CA LEU A 232 -11.31 2.80 9.62
C LEU A 232 -11.62 3.87 8.57
N GLU A 233 -11.85 3.49 7.32
CA GLU A 233 -12.27 4.39 6.25
C GLU A 233 -13.55 5.15 6.63
N ARG A 234 -14.48 4.49 7.33
CA ARG A 234 -15.70 5.13 7.81
C ARG A 234 -15.42 6.13 8.93
N VAL A 235 -14.54 5.80 9.86
CA VAL A 235 -14.10 6.73 10.92
C VAL A 235 -13.48 7.97 10.29
N TYR A 236 -12.56 7.76 9.35
CA TYR A 236 -11.89 8.80 8.60
C TYR A 236 -12.90 9.73 7.90
N LYS A 237 -13.86 9.16 7.17
CA LYS A 237 -14.91 9.92 6.48
C LYS A 237 -15.89 10.62 7.41
N ALA A 238 -16.21 10.03 8.57
CA ALA A 238 -17.14 10.62 9.54
C ALA A 238 -16.67 11.97 10.07
N LEU A 239 -15.36 12.22 10.09
CA LEU A 239 -14.77 13.50 10.50
C LEU A 239 -14.29 14.37 9.32
N GLY A 240 -14.73 14.08 8.10
CA GLY A 240 -14.41 14.91 6.94
C GLY A 240 -13.13 14.52 6.19
N GLY A 241 -12.49 13.40 6.49
CA GLY A 241 -11.28 12.96 5.76
C GLY A 241 -11.52 12.60 4.28
N GLY A 242 -12.78 12.56 3.83
CA GLY A 242 -13.14 12.31 2.44
C GLY A 242 -14.00 13.42 1.82
N LEU A 243 -13.86 14.66 2.30
CA LEU A 243 -14.56 15.79 1.70
C LEU A 243 -14.10 15.99 0.25
N ASP A 244 -15.07 16.29 -0.62
CA ASP A 244 -14.83 16.54 -2.04
C ASP A 244 -14.22 17.94 -2.23
N PRO A 245 -13.00 18.06 -2.78
CA PRO A 245 -12.35 19.35 -3.02
C PRO A 245 -13.14 20.28 -3.96
N LYS A 246 -14.04 19.73 -4.78
CA LYS A 246 -14.91 20.53 -5.65
C LYS A 246 -16.05 21.21 -4.91
N LYS A 247 -16.34 20.79 -3.67
CA LYS A 247 -17.50 21.23 -2.88
C LYS A 247 -17.14 21.95 -1.58
N HIS A 248 -15.89 21.87 -1.16
CA HIS A 248 -15.41 22.40 0.10
C HIS A 248 -14.16 23.24 -0.15
N THR A 249 -13.91 24.18 0.74
CA THR A 249 -12.69 24.98 0.69
C THR A 249 -11.46 24.10 0.98
N PRO A 250 -10.26 24.46 0.48
CA PRO A 250 -9.03 23.73 0.80
C PRO A 250 -8.80 23.59 2.31
N GLU A 251 -9.11 24.63 3.09
CA GLU A 251 -9.00 24.63 4.55
C GLU A 251 -9.92 23.60 5.22
N GLU A 252 -11.18 23.50 4.77
CA GLU A 252 -12.13 22.49 5.28
C GLU A 252 -11.69 21.07 4.94
N VAL A 253 -11.16 20.87 3.72
CA VAL A 253 -10.64 19.58 3.27
C VAL A 253 -9.44 19.17 4.11
N GLU A 254 -8.47 20.06 4.31
CA GLU A 254 -7.29 19.81 5.13
C GLU A 254 -7.65 19.54 6.60
N ALA A 255 -8.53 20.37 7.20
CA ALA A 255 -9.00 20.17 8.56
C ALA A 255 -9.74 18.83 8.71
N GLY A 256 -10.55 18.43 7.71
CA GLY A 256 -11.22 17.15 7.66
C GLY A 256 -10.24 15.97 7.56
N HIS A 257 -9.21 16.08 6.72
CA HIS A 257 -8.13 15.09 6.62
C HIS A 257 -7.40 14.90 7.95
N GLN A 258 -7.03 16.00 8.62
CA GLN A 258 -6.34 15.96 9.89
C GLN A 258 -7.22 15.34 11.00
N ALA A 259 -8.45 15.82 11.15
CA ALA A 259 -9.39 15.27 12.14
C ALA A 259 -9.67 13.77 11.88
N GLY A 260 -9.86 13.39 10.61
CA GLY A 260 -10.00 12.00 10.21
C GLY A 260 -8.79 11.15 10.57
N ALA A 261 -7.58 11.65 10.34
CA ALA A 261 -6.34 10.94 10.67
C ALA A 261 -6.18 10.72 12.17
N GLU A 262 -6.40 11.76 12.98
CA GLU A 262 -6.36 11.68 14.45
C GLU A 262 -7.39 10.66 14.98
N ALA A 263 -8.60 10.64 14.40
CA ALA A 263 -9.63 9.68 14.78
C ALA A 263 -9.28 8.23 14.42
N VAL A 264 -8.64 7.99 13.27
CA VAL A 264 -8.14 6.68 12.87
C VAL A 264 -7.08 6.18 13.85
N LEU A 265 -6.10 7.03 14.20
CA LEU A 265 -5.05 6.70 15.16
C LEU A 265 -5.62 6.36 16.54
N ALA A 266 -6.51 7.22 17.07
CA ALA A 266 -7.14 6.99 18.36
C ALA A 266 -7.99 5.71 18.38
N THR A 267 -8.70 5.43 17.28
CA THR A 267 -9.50 4.20 17.15
C THR A 267 -8.61 2.97 17.13
N TRP A 268 -7.51 3.00 16.36
CA TRP A 268 -6.55 1.92 16.29
C TRP A 268 -5.92 1.63 17.66
N GLU A 269 -5.38 2.66 18.31
CA GLU A 269 -4.73 2.55 19.62
C GLU A 269 -5.68 1.95 20.66
N ARG A 270 -6.95 2.38 20.65
CA ARG A 270 -7.95 1.85 21.58
C ARG A 270 -8.29 0.39 21.31
N ALA A 271 -8.42 -0.01 20.05
CA ALA A 271 -8.67 -1.40 19.68
C ALA A 271 -7.48 -2.30 20.04
N GLU A 272 -6.25 -1.82 19.83
CA GLU A 272 -5.03 -2.51 20.22
C GLU A 272 -4.91 -2.67 21.74
N LYS A 273 -5.21 -1.62 22.53
CA LYS A 273 -5.31 -1.71 23.99
C LYS A 273 -6.37 -2.70 24.47
N ALA A 274 -7.42 -2.93 23.68
CA ALA A 274 -8.43 -3.95 23.94
C ALA A 274 -8.03 -5.37 23.48
N GLY A 275 -6.86 -5.52 22.85
CA GLY A 275 -6.28 -6.81 22.44
C GLY A 275 -6.68 -7.31 21.05
N SER A 276 -7.43 -6.54 20.25
CA SER A 276 -7.84 -6.95 18.90
C SER A 276 -8.01 -5.76 17.96
N THR A 277 -7.43 -5.85 16.76
CA THR A 277 -7.59 -4.87 15.68
C THR A 277 -8.49 -5.39 14.56
N SER A 278 -9.40 -6.31 14.88
CA SER A 278 -10.42 -6.79 13.95
C SER A 278 -11.40 -5.68 13.56
N ALA A 279 -12.09 -5.82 12.42
CA ALA A 279 -13.10 -4.86 11.98
C ALA A 279 -14.14 -4.55 13.07
N ARG A 280 -14.62 -5.59 13.77
CA ARG A 280 -15.55 -5.47 14.89
C ARG A 280 -14.97 -4.68 16.06
N ALA A 281 -13.74 -4.99 16.47
CA ALA A 281 -13.07 -4.29 17.56
C ALA A 281 -12.83 -2.81 17.23
N LEU A 282 -12.45 -2.50 15.99
CA LEU A 282 -12.27 -1.13 15.51
C LEU A 282 -13.60 -0.36 15.50
N VAL A 283 -14.70 -0.97 15.06
CA VAL A 283 -16.03 -0.33 15.14
C VAL A 283 -16.43 -0.08 16.60
N GLN A 284 -16.21 -1.05 17.49
CA GLN A 284 -16.51 -0.88 18.91
C GLN A 284 -15.67 0.24 19.53
N ALA A 285 -14.38 0.32 19.20
CA ALA A 285 -13.50 1.39 19.63
C ALA A 285 -13.98 2.76 19.11
N ALA A 286 -14.34 2.87 17.83
CA ALA A 286 -14.85 4.10 17.23
C ALA A 286 -16.19 4.55 17.86
N VAL A 287 -17.07 3.61 18.20
CA VAL A 287 -18.32 3.92 18.92
C VAL A 287 -18.04 4.42 20.33
N GLN A 288 -17.09 3.80 21.05
CA GLN A 288 -16.69 4.25 22.39
C GLN A 288 -16.06 5.65 22.35
N LEU A 289 -15.34 5.98 21.28
CA LEU A 289 -14.77 7.31 21.04
C LEU A 289 -15.78 8.31 20.44
N SER A 290 -17.04 7.90 20.24
CA SER A 290 -18.11 8.73 19.66
C SER A 290 -17.89 9.20 18.22
N TYR A 291 -16.94 8.59 17.49
CA TYR A 291 -16.75 8.86 16.05
C TYR A 291 -17.83 8.19 15.19
N LEU A 292 -18.36 7.05 15.66
CA LEU A 292 -19.48 6.35 15.03
C LEU A 292 -20.67 6.24 15.98
N LYS A 293 -21.88 6.29 15.41
CA LYS A 293 -23.13 6.07 16.16
C LYS A 293 -23.42 4.59 16.33
N ALA A 294 -23.64 4.17 17.58
CA ALA A 294 -24.07 2.81 17.92
C ALA A 294 -25.43 2.47 17.30
N GLY A 295 -25.64 1.19 16.95
CA GLY A 295 -26.95 0.67 16.53
C GLY A 295 -27.39 1.05 15.11
N THR A 296 -26.53 1.71 14.34
CA THR A 296 -26.79 1.94 12.91
C THR A 296 -26.66 0.63 12.13
N LYS A 297 -27.46 0.44 11.07
CA LYS A 297 -27.35 -0.71 10.17
C LYS A 297 -25.90 -0.93 9.68
N GLU A 298 -25.20 0.18 9.48
CA GLU A 298 -23.81 0.24 9.08
C GLU A 298 -22.83 -0.32 10.12
N THR A 299 -23.01 0.00 11.41
CA THR A 299 -22.17 -0.56 12.48
C THR A 299 -22.48 -2.04 12.73
N ALA A 300 -23.73 -2.45 12.53
CA ALA A 300 -24.16 -3.85 12.64
C ALA A 300 -23.60 -4.74 11.51
N GLU A 301 -23.50 -4.22 10.27
CA GLU A 301 -22.93 -4.96 9.14
C GLU A 301 -21.42 -5.20 9.26
N LEU A 302 -20.67 -4.25 9.84
CA LEU A 302 -19.23 -4.39 10.07
C LEU A 302 -18.87 -5.20 11.32
N ALA A 303 -19.78 -5.30 12.28
CA ALA A 303 -19.61 -6.15 13.45
C ALA A 303 -19.78 -7.64 13.14
N LYS A 304 -20.19 -7.99 11.91
CA LYS A 304 -20.17 -9.38 11.45
C LYS A 304 -18.71 -9.80 11.33
N ASP A 305 -18.37 -10.88 12.02
CA ASP A 305 -17.00 -11.41 12.00
C ASP A 305 -16.59 -11.70 10.54
N PRO A 306 -15.33 -11.41 10.15
CA PRO A 306 -14.85 -11.83 8.85
C PRO A 306 -15.04 -13.34 8.72
N LYS A 307 -15.30 -13.81 7.49
CA LYS A 307 -15.26 -15.26 7.22
C LYS A 307 -13.93 -15.79 7.77
N PRO A 308 -13.94 -16.89 8.55
CA PRO A 308 -12.71 -17.48 9.05
C PRO A 308 -11.77 -17.73 7.88
N ASP A 309 -10.46 -17.59 8.13
CA ASP A 309 -9.45 -17.96 7.14
C ASP A 309 -9.75 -19.38 6.65
N PRO A 310 -9.57 -19.66 5.34
CA PRO A 310 -9.83 -20.98 4.81
C PRO A 310 -9.04 -22.01 5.63
N THR A 311 -9.70 -23.06 6.05
CA THR A 311 -9.03 -24.22 6.66
C THR A 311 -7.98 -24.78 5.70
N PRO A 312 -6.97 -25.54 6.16
CA PRO A 312 -6.01 -26.21 5.27
C PRO A 312 -6.69 -27.05 4.17
N LYS A 313 -7.88 -27.59 4.45
CA LYS A 313 -8.71 -28.31 3.48
C LYS A 313 -9.35 -27.39 2.44
N GLU A 314 -9.77 -26.19 2.82
CA GLU A 314 -10.28 -25.16 1.90
C GLU A 314 -9.16 -24.49 1.11
N TRP A 315 -7.98 -24.31 1.72
CA TRP A 315 -6.75 -23.93 1.00
C TRP A 315 -6.37 -24.97 -0.04
N ALA A 316 -6.36 -26.24 0.34
CA ALA A 316 -6.14 -27.34 -0.59
C ALA A 316 -7.21 -27.34 -1.70
N ALA A 317 -8.49 -27.11 -1.40
CA ALA A 317 -9.51 -27.01 -2.43
C ALA A 317 -9.32 -25.78 -3.35
N LEU A 318 -8.89 -24.64 -2.82
CA LEU A 318 -8.63 -23.41 -3.59
C LEU A 318 -7.39 -23.53 -4.49
N TRP A 319 -6.38 -24.30 -4.07
CA TRP A 319 -5.17 -24.57 -4.85
C TRP A 319 -5.31 -25.76 -5.80
N LEU A 320 -5.99 -26.83 -5.38
CA LEU A 320 -6.15 -28.05 -6.16
C LEU A 320 -7.22 -27.91 -7.23
N LYS A 321 -8.18 -27.00 -7.10
CA LYS A 321 -9.23 -26.81 -8.12
C LYS A 321 -8.68 -26.18 -9.41
N PRO A 322 -7.88 -25.10 -9.38
CA PRO A 322 -7.18 -24.60 -10.57
C PRO A 322 -6.24 -25.65 -11.18
N LEU A 323 -5.53 -26.43 -10.35
CA LEU A 323 -4.70 -27.54 -10.82
C LEU A 323 -5.53 -28.65 -11.47
N GLY A 324 -6.68 -29.01 -10.89
CA GLY A 324 -7.62 -29.98 -11.43
C GLY A 324 -8.26 -29.52 -12.74
N ASP A 325 -8.60 -28.24 -12.84
CA ASP A 325 -9.13 -27.62 -14.06
C ASP A 325 -8.05 -27.54 -15.15
N GLN A 326 -6.81 -27.19 -14.79
CA GLN A 326 -5.65 -27.24 -15.70
C GLN A 326 -5.37 -28.67 -16.19
N LEU A 327 -5.39 -29.66 -15.29
CA LEU A 327 -5.23 -31.09 -15.62
C LEU A 327 -6.37 -31.61 -16.49
N ALA A 328 -7.60 -31.12 -16.32
CA ALA A 328 -8.74 -31.51 -17.15
C ALA A 328 -8.66 -30.97 -18.59
N THR A 329 -7.93 -29.88 -18.81
CA THR A 329 -7.76 -29.23 -20.13
C THR A 329 -6.41 -29.47 -20.80
N ALA A 330 -5.42 -29.99 -20.06
CA ALA A 330 -4.07 -30.19 -20.59
C ALA A 330 -3.99 -31.38 -21.55
N GLU A 331 -3.20 -31.23 -22.62
CA GLU A 331 -2.96 -32.35 -23.53
C GLU A 331 -2.23 -33.51 -22.82
N PRO A 332 -2.48 -34.78 -23.21
CA PRO A 332 -1.90 -35.95 -22.54
C PRO A 332 -0.36 -35.89 -22.37
N LYS A 333 0.35 -35.27 -23.32
CA LYS A 333 1.81 -35.08 -23.26
C LYS A 333 2.24 -34.04 -22.22
N GLN A 334 1.49 -32.95 -22.08
CA GLN A 334 1.74 -31.92 -21.07
C GLN A 334 1.44 -32.47 -19.67
N LEU A 335 0.35 -33.24 -19.54
CA LEU A 335 -0.03 -33.91 -18.30
C LEU A 335 1.04 -34.92 -17.83
N ALA A 336 1.58 -35.72 -18.76
CA ALA A 336 2.68 -36.64 -18.47
C ALA A 336 3.96 -35.90 -18.02
N THR A 337 4.22 -34.72 -18.57
CA THR A 337 5.37 -33.88 -18.20
C THR A 337 5.20 -33.31 -16.79
N MET A 338 4.02 -32.73 -16.49
CA MET A 338 3.72 -32.19 -15.16
C MET A 338 3.72 -33.27 -14.07
N ILE A 339 3.21 -34.48 -14.36
CA ILE A 339 3.27 -35.61 -13.43
C ILE A 339 4.72 -36.02 -13.19
N LYS A 340 5.55 -36.07 -14.24
CA LYS A 340 6.98 -36.41 -14.12
C LYS A 340 7.75 -35.38 -13.30
N GLU A 341 7.51 -34.09 -13.52
CA GLU A 341 8.12 -32.99 -12.76
C GLU A 341 7.69 -33.01 -11.29
N SER A 342 6.39 -33.18 -11.03
CA SER A 342 5.86 -33.29 -9.67
C SER A 342 6.42 -34.52 -8.94
N ARG A 343 6.55 -35.66 -9.63
CA ARG A 343 7.18 -36.87 -9.08
C ARG A 343 8.65 -36.63 -8.74
N THR A 344 9.39 -35.97 -9.63
CA THR A 344 10.81 -35.62 -9.42
C THR A 344 10.98 -34.71 -8.21
N LEU A 345 10.09 -33.73 -8.03
CA LEU A 345 10.10 -32.85 -6.86
C LEU A 345 9.82 -33.63 -5.57
N LEU A 346 8.81 -34.51 -5.57
CA LEU A 346 8.49 -35.37 -4.41
C LEU A 346 9.66 -36.29 -4.06
N ASP A 347 10.27 -36.94 -5.05
CA ASP A 347 11.42 -37.83 -4.83
C ASP A 347 12.61 -37.04 -4.24
N ARG A 348 12.84 -35.80 -4.69
CA ARG A 348 13.87 -34.90 -4.14
C ARG A 348 13.57 -34.54 -2.68
N TYR A 349 12.32 -34.22 -2.35
CA TYR A 349 11.91 -33.94 -0.98
C TYR A 349 12.03 -35.17 -0.07
N GLU A 350 11.64 -36.35 -0.54
CA GLU A 350 11.80 -37.60 0.21
C GLU A 350 13.27 -37.93 0.45
N ALA A 351 14.14 -37.71 -0.54
CA ALA A 351 15.58 -37.89 -0.39
C ALA A 351 16.16 -36.94 0.66
N GLN A 352 15.78 -35.65 0.63
CA GLN A 352 16.18 -34.67 1.63
C GLN A 352 15.69 -35.04 3.04
N LEU A 353 14.46 -35.55 3.16
CA LEU A 353 13.93 -36.01 4.45
C LEU A 353 14.70 -37.23 4.97
N LYS A 354 15.00 -38.21 4.12
CA LYS A 354 15.81 -39.38 4.50
C LYS A 354 17.24 -39.01 4.86
N GLU A 355 17.84 -38.05 4.16
CA GLU A 355 19.17 -37.52 4.47
C GLU A 355 19.18 -36.82 5.83
N ARG A 356 18.20 -35.97 6.12
CA ARG A 356 18.03 -35.31 7.42
C ARG A 356 17.81 -36.32 8.56
N GLN A 357 16.97 -37.34 8.33
CA GLN A 357 16.72 -38.40 9.31
C GLN A 357 17.94 -39.31 9.53
N GLY A 358 18.70 -39.60 8.47
CA GLY A 358 19.94 -40.37 8.53
C GLY A 358 21.07 -39.62 9.25
N ALA A 359 21.22 -38.31 8.97
CA ALA A 359 22.15 -37.44 9.67
C ALA A 359 21.81 -37.31 11.17
N ALA A 360 20.52 -37.28 11.52
CA ALA A 360 20.07 -37.27 12.90
C ALA A 360 20.35 -38.60 13.63
N ARG A 361 20.35 -39.74 12.92
CA ARG A 361 20.64 -41.07 13.49
C ARG A 361 22.13 -41.37 13.65
N LYS A 362 23.01 -40.81 12.80
CA LYS A 362 24.48 -40.97 12.90
C LYS A 362 25.14 -40.08 13.95
N LYS A 363 24.41 -39.08 14.47
CA LYS A 363 24.86 -38.19 15.56
C LYS A 363 24.45 -38.69 16.96
N LYS A 364 23.79 -39.84 17.04
CA LYS A 364 23.61 -40.64 18.26
C LYS A 364 24.57 -41.81 18.21
#